data_AF-A0A9N9BX91-F1
#
_entry.id   AF-A0A9N9BX91-F1
#
_cell.length_a   1.000
_cell.length_b   1.000
_cell.length_c   1.000
_cell.angle_alpha   90.00
_cell.angle_beta   90.00
_cell.angle_gamma   90.00
#
_symmetry.space_group_name_H-M   'P 1'
#
loop_
_entity.id
_entity.type
_entity.pdbx_description
1 polymer ?
#
loop_
_entity_poly.entity_id
_entity_poly.type
_entity_poly.pdbx_seq_one_letter_code
_entity_poly.pdbx_strand_id
1 'polypeptide(L)'
;MVTLHNRQSSYSTLTSIMRTNTLLRRKPYQIIFILLLFTLAFIILFTVKLYNQEGMPIGKSSIVFDSEGNSTLTPTNITAPTSKHLDQEPKEEEQEYNNNSYVDLTIQRNYPFTITTAASSNHFCVLHSWIYNAQKTLHELNDESLIPRIIIYDLGLLNYQRSILKYLYNKSFFTELRQFNYTKYPDFWDINENRGEYAWKTGIVTEIANEFPGIVAWLDSGSIFRKEFLTNLYENIRIHEGFLSGKSTGRVPAWTHAGTFQYFNVKPARFRNYRNCNGAMIVFDTIITRPLIDAWYKCALVKDCIAPEGSNRDNHRQDQAILTLLAAMELRKCKEKPEFYGIDSHQDHHCKDQISDFERIHTDLRWEPTDEDLDEIEEHVLANQGSDEIYDVWTKYSLST
;
A
#
# COMPACT_ATOMS: atom_id res chain seq x y z
N MET A 1 -20.63 15.19 84.61
CA MET A 1 -19.23 15.59 84.86
C MET A 1 -18.59 15.94 83.53
N VAL A 2 -18.38 17.25 83.28
CA VAL A 2 -17.14 17.90 82.76
C VAL A 2 -16.33 17.11 81.69
N THR A 3 -16.00 17.56 80.45
CA THR A 3 -16.04 18.84 79.73
C THR A 3 -15.55 18.69 78.26
N LEU A 4 -16.01 19.61 77.39
CA LEU A 4 -15.28 20.38 76.33
C LEU A 4 -14.59 19.68 75.14
N HIS A 5 -15.03 20.00 73.91
CA HIS A 5 -14.33 21.01 73.10
C HIS A 5 -15.19 21.61 71.98
N ASN A 6 -15.01 22.92 71.81
CA ASN A 6 -15.72 23.85 70.96
C ASN A 6 -14.77 24.28 69.82
N ARG A 7 -15.24 24.49 68.58
CA ARG A 7 -14.66 25.49 67.67
C ARG A 7 -15.59 25.83 66.50
N GLN A 8 -15.93 27.11 66.45
CA GLN A 8 -16.66 27.83 65.42
C GLN A 8 -15.74 28.90 64.80
N SER A 9 -16.13 29.41 63.62
CA SER A 9 -15.71 30.68 62.97
C SER A 9 -14.35 30.67 62.26
N SER A 10 -14.16 30.96 60.95
CA SER A 10 -14.71 31.89 59.93
C SER A 10 -13.75 33.06 59.59
N TYR A 11 -13.56 33.26 58.28
CA TYR A 11 -13.08 34.42 57.49
C TYR A 11 -11.61 34.89 57.49
N SER A 12 -11.16 35.17 56.26
CA SER A 12 -9.94 35.84 55.72
C SER A 12 -9.03 34.84 54.98
N THR A 13 -8.65 34.99 53.70
CA THR A 13 -8.27 36.19 52.96
C THR A 13 -8.34 35.93 51.44
N LEU A 14 -9.08 36.78 50.72
CA LEU A 14 -8.93 37.01 49.28
C LEU A 14 -7.58 37.71 49.04
N THR A 15 -6.55 36.96 48.63
CA THR A 15 -5.34 37.48 47.92
C THR A 15 -4.45 36.30 47.53
N SER A 16 -4.77 35.60 46.44
CA SER A 16 -3.82 34.69 45.78
C SER A 16 -4.10 34.58 44.28
N ILE A 17 -4.31 35.74 43.64
CA ILE A 17 -4.24 35.87 42.18
C ILE A 17 -3.32 37.06 41.93
N MET A 18 -2.00 36.82 41.95
CA MET A 18 -0.95 37.62 41.31
C MET A 18 0.42 37.09 41.79
N ARG A 19 0.97 36.09 41.10
CA ARG A 19 2.42 35.91 40.86
C ARG A 19 2.69 34.55 40.21
N THR A 20 2.89 34.55 38.89
CA THR A 20 3.99 33.86 38.18
C THR A 20 3.82 34.07 36.67
N ASN A 21 4.06 35.30 36.22
CA ASN A 21 4.36 35.61 34.82
C ASN A 21 5.78 36.17 34.78
N THR A 22 6.79 35.29 34.80
CA THR A 22 8.21 35.64 34.78
C THR A 22 8.87 35.45 33.41
N LEU A 23 8.09 35.34 32.33
CA LEU A 23 8.62 35.20 30.95
C LEU A 23 8.50 36.46 30.08
N LEU A 24 7.83 37.53 30.52
CA LEU A 24 7.60 38.73 29.71
C LEU A 24 8.29 40.00 30.22
N ARG A 25 9.50 39.86 30.79
CA ARG A 25 10.35 41.01 31.14
C ARG A 25 11.79 40.80 30.69
N ARG A 26 12.00 40.35 29.45
CA ARG A 26 13.33 40.41 28.83
C ARG A 26 13.60 41.86 28.44
N LYS A 27 14.77 42.38 28.86
CA LYS A 27 15.21 43.74 28.53
C LYS A 27 15.22 43.91 27.00
N PRO A 28 14.84 45.07 26.44
CA PRO A 28 14.71 45.28 24.99
C PRO A 28 15.96 44.86 24.20
N TYR A 29 17.14 45.01 24.80
CA TYR A 29 18.43 44.60 24.23
C TYR A 29 18.58 43.09 23.97
N GLN A 30 17.91 42.23 24.75
CA GLN A 30 17.96 40.78 24.52
C GLN A 30 17.11 40.34 23.33
N ILE A 31 16.00 41.05 23.06
CA ILE A 31 15.17 40.79 21.88
C ILE A 31 15.91 41.23 20.63
N ILE A 32 16.55 42.41 20.68
CA ILE A 32 17.40 42.93 19.58
C ILE A 32 18.55 41.96 19.28
N PHE A 33 19.20 41.42 20.31
CA PHE A 33 20.30 40.45 20.14
C PHE A 33 19.82 39.15 19.49
N ILE A 34 18.65 38.62 19.88
CA ILE A 34 18.07 37.42 19.25
C ILE A 34 17.72 37.70 17.78
N LEU A 35 17.13 38.85 17.47
CA LEU A 35 16.81 39.22 16.09
C LEU A 35 18.07 39.36 15.22
N LEU A 36 19.16 39.93 15.76
CA LEU A 36 20.45 40.00 15.07
C LEU A 36 21.09 38.64 14.79
N LEU A 37 20.93 37.67 15.71
CA LEU A 37 21.40 36.30 15.48
C LEU A 37 20.59 35.59 14.38
N PHE A 38 19.27 35.79 14.33
CA PHE A 38 18.43 35.24 13.27
C PHE A 38 18.73 35.85 11.90
N THR A 39 18.95 37.17 11.81
CA THR A 39 19.32 37.80 10.54
C THR A 39 20.69 37.36 10.06
N LEU A 40 21.67 37.22 10.95
CA LEU A 40 23.00 36.71 10.59
C LEU A 40 22.93 35.26 10.09
N ALA A 41 22.18 34.39 10.77
CA ALA A 41 21.98 33.00 10.35
C ALA A 41 21.30 32.91 8.97
N PHE A 42 20.31 33.77 8.72
CA PHE A 42 19.64 33.84 7.43
C PHE A 42 20.57 34.29 6.30
N ILE A 43 21.41 35.31 6.55
CA ILE A 43 22.42 35.77 5.59
C ILE A 43 23.43 34.67 5.25
N ILE A 44 23.88 33.90 6.26
CA ILE A 44 24.81 32.77 6.06
C ILE A 44 24.15 31.66 5.21
N LEU A 45 22.91 31.27 5.54
CA LEU A 45 22.18 30.25 4.76
C LEU A 45 21.92 30.70 3.32
N PHE A 46 21.60 31.98 3.12
CA PHE A 46 21.34 32.54 1.80
C PHE A 46 22.62 32.64 0.95
N THR A 47 23.75 33.03 1.55
CA THR A 47 25.05 33.08 0.86
C THR A 47 25.58 31.70 0.51
N VAL A 48 25.40 30.68 1.37
CA VAL A 48 25.73 29.28 1.03
C VAL A 48 24.89 28.77 -0.14
N LYS A 49 23.60 29.12 -0.18
CA LYS A 49 22.70 28.72 -1.27
C LYS A 49 23.09 29.38 -2.61
N LEU A 50 23.49 30.66 -2.58
CA LEU A 50 23.98 31.37 -3.76
C LEU A 50 25.34 30.84 -4.23
N TYR A 51 26.24 30.50 -3.31
CA TYR A 51 27.54 29.89 -3.65
C TYR A 51 27.38 28.53 -4.34
N ASN A 52 26.37 27.75 -3.96
CA ASN A 52 26.07 26.46 -4.60
C ASN A 52 25.38 26.58 -5.97
N GLN A 53 25.00 27.78 -6.43
CA GLN A 53 24.32 27.99 -7.71
C GLN A 53 25.21 28.51 -8.85
N GLU A 54 26.45 28.95 -8.60
CA GLU A 54 27.37 29.44 -9.65
C GLU A 54 28.59 28.53 -9.90
N GLY A 55 28.43 27.58 -10.83
CA GLY A 55 29.48 26.93 -11.68
C GLY A 55 30.42 25.91 -11.01
N MET A 56 30.96 24.86 -11.64
CA MET A 56 31.03 24.27 -13.00
C MET A 56 32.02 23.06 -12.86
N PRO A 57 32.43 22.28 -13.90
CA PRO A 57 31.72 21.66 -15.01
C PRO A 57 31.97 20.12 -15.06
N ILE A 58 31.37 19.52 -16.09
CA ILE A 58 31.34 18.11 -16.49
C ILE A 58 32.75 17.53 -16.76
N GLY A 59 33.07 16.40 -16.14
CA GLY A 59 34.13 15.47 -16.56
C GLY A 59 33.51 14.14 -16.97
N LYS A 60 33.25 13.95 -18.26
CA LYS A 60 32.95 12.62 -18.83
C LYS A 60 34.25 11.83 -18.88
N SER A 61 34.37 10.75 -18.11
CA SER A 61 35.32 9.67 -18.40
C SER A 61 34.57 8.56 -19.15
N SER A 62 34.66 8.61 -20.48
CA SER A 62 34.31 7.48 -21.34
C SER A 62 35.48 6.52 -21.36
N ILE A 63 35.27 5.30 -20.83
CA ILE A 63 36.20 4.18 -21.02
C ILE A 63 35.92 3.63 -22.42
N VAL A 64 36.91 3.79 -23.30
CA VAL A 64 36.97 3.20 -24.63
C VAL A 64 37.54 1.79 -24.48
N PHE A 65 36.80 0.78 -24.96
CA PHE A 65 37.38 -0.52 -25.28
C PHE A 65 37.64 -0.56 -26.78
N ASP A 66 38.92 -0.66 -27.14
CA ASP A 66 39.37 -0.98 -28.48
C ASP A 66 38.94 -2.42 -28.85
N SER A 67 38.35 -2.58 -30.02
CA SER A 67 38.43 -3.83 -30.77
C SER A 67 38.70 -3.47 -32.24
N GLU A 68 39.98 -3.51 -32.61
CA GLU A 68 40.38 -3.63 -34.00
C GLU A 68 40.19 -5.09 -34.43
N GLY A 69 39.43 -5.27 -35.51
CA GLY A 69 39.13 -6.57 -36.11
C GLY A 69 38.54 -6.36 -37.49
N ASN A 70 39.36 -5.80 -38.38
CA ASN A 70 39.07 -5.47 -39.77
C ASN A 70 38.70 -6.73 -40.58
N SER A 71 37.56 -6.75 -41.27
CA SER A 71 37.50 -7.33 -42.62
C SER A 71 36.38 -6.69 -43.45
N THR A 72 36.83 -6.10 -44.54
CA THR A 72 36.08 -5.52 -45.66
C THR A 72 35.48 -6.63 -46.53
N LEU A 73 34.32 -6.36 -47.15
CA LEU A 73 34.12 -6.33 -48.61
C LEU A 73 32.62 -6.22 -48.99
N THR A 74 32.25 -5.02 -49.44
CA THR A 74 31.39 -4.60 -50.58
C THR A 74 30.06 -5.28 -50.98
N PRO A 75 29.15 -4.51 -51.63
CA PRO A 75 27.71 -4.79 -51.73
C PRO A 75 27.28 -5.29 -53.12
N THR A 76 26.14 -5.98 -53.17
CA THR A 76 25.36 -6.15 -54.40
C THR A 76 23.87 -6.16 -54.11
N ASN A 77 23.18 -5.14 -54.63
CA ASN A 77 21.77 -5.20 -55.01
C ASN A 77 21.53 -6.36 -55.98
N ILE A 78 20.31 -6.91 -56.03
CA ILE A 78 19.48 -7.13 -57.25
C ILE A 78 18.26 -8.03 -56.94
N THR A 79 17.09 -7.42 -57.16
CA THR A 79 15.76 -7.94 -57.59
C THR A 79 15.07 -9.16 -56.96
N ALA A 80 13.80 -8.90 -56.63
CA ALA A 80 12.70 -9.86 -56.59
C ALA A 80 12.51 -10.65 -57.90
N PRO A 81 11.80 -11.78 -57.83
CA PRO A 81 10.73 -12.01 -58.79
C PRO A 81 9.42 -12.47 -58.15
N THR A 82 8.39 -12.17 -58.91
CA THR A 82 6.95 -12.30 -58.73
C THR A 82 6.43 -13.74 -58.80
N SER A 83 5.33 -13.97 -58.08
CA SER A 83 4.14 -14.77 -58.44
C SER A 83 4.27 -16.28 -58.67
N LYS A 84 3.49 -17.04 -57.88
CA LYS A 84 2.46 -17.95 -58.41
C LYS A 84 1.42 -18.31 -57.33
N HIS A 85 0.16 -18.00 -57.65
CA HIS A 85 -1.06 -18.49 -57.01
C HIS A 85 -1.16 -20.02 -57.04
N LEU A 86 -1.68 -20.61 -55.97
CA LEU A 86 -2.54 -21.80 -55.99
C LEU A 86 -3.34 -21.86 -54.68
N ASP A 87 -4.65 -21.93 -54.83
CA ASP A 87 -5.69 -21.88 -53.81
C ASP A 87 -5.67 -23.12 -52.89
N GLN A 88 -5.93 -22.93 -51.60
CA GLN A 88 -6.52 -23.94 -50.71
C GLN A 88 -7.18 -23.28 -49.48
N GLU A 89 -8.31 -23.88 -49.09
CA GLU A 89 -9.43 -23.46 -48.23
C GLU A 89 -9.11 -22.90 -46.82
N PRO A 90 -10.05 -22.16 -46.20
CA PRO A 90 -9.78 -21.35 -45.01
C PRO A 90 -9.69 -22.22 -43.76
N LYS A 91 -8.55 -22.14 -43.07
CA LYS A 91 -8.44 -22.56 -41.68
C LYS A 91 -9.01 -21.46 -40.80
N GLU A 92 -9.93 -21.85 -39.94
CA GLU A 92 -10.50 -21.04 -38.87
C GLU A 92 -9.35 -20.42 -38.05
N GLU A 93 -9.32 -19.08 -38.02
CA GLU A 93 -8.43 -18.31 -37.18
C GLU A 93 -8.84 -18.49 -35.72
N GLU A 94 -7.94 -19.05 -34.90
CA GLU A 94 -7.93 -18.80 -33.46
C GLU A 94 -7.78 -17.29 -33.25
N GLN A 95 -8.88 -16.64 -32.83
CA GLN A 95 -8.85 -15.25 -32.42
C GLN A 95 -8.04 -15.13 -31.13
N GLU A 96 -6.79 -14.71 -31.29
CA GLU A 96 -5.96 -14.12 -30.26
C GLU A 96 -6.74 -12.95 -29.63
N TYR A 97 -7.16 -13.16 -28.37
CA TYR A 97 -7.97 -12.22 -27.60
C TYR A 97 -7.13 -10.97 -27.32
N ASN A 98 -7.27 -9.97 -28.19
CA ASN A 98 -6.57 -8.71 -28.09
C ASN A 98 -7.05 -7.98 -26.82
N ASN A 99 -6.15 -7.89 -25.83
CA ASN A 99 -6.28 -7.09 -24.62
C ASN A 99 -6.35 -5.59 -24.96
N ASN A 100 -7.52 -5.14 -25.43
CA ASN A 100 -7.83 -3.73 -25.41
C ASN A 100 -8.22 -3.36 -23.98
N SER A 101 -7.33 -2.61 -23.30
CA SER A 101 -7.69 -1.89 -22.11
C SER A 101 -8.87 -0.98 -22.45
N TYR A 102 -10.01 -1.24 -21.81
CA TYR A 102 -11.14 -0.33 -21.85
C TYR A 102 -10.73 0.95 -21.11
N VAL A 103 -10.16 1.90 -21.83
CA VAL A 103 -10.03 3.27 -21.34
C VAL A 103 -11.39 3.92 -21.51
N ASP A 104 -12.21 3.83 -20.47
CA ASP A 104 -13.44 4.60 -20.35
C ASP A 104 -13.08 6.10 -20.31
N LEU A 105 -13.63 6.86 -21.25
CA LEU A 105 -13.44 8.31 -21.40
C LEU A 105 -14.37 9.09 -20.45
N THR A 106 -14.51 8.63 -19.21
CA THR A 106 -15.11 9.43 -18.15
C THR A 106 -14.15 10.56 -17.77
N ILE A 107 -14.69 11.76 -17.58
CA ILE A 107 -14.00 12.96 -17.10
C ILE A 107 -12.95 12.53 -16.07
N GLN A 108 -11.65 12.72 -16.37
CA GLN A 108 -10.55 12.29 -15.50
C GLN A 108 -10.74 12.95 -14.13
N ARG A 109 -11.42 12.24 -13.23
CA ARG A 109 -11.64 12.68 -11.87
C ARG A 109 -10.26 12.77 -11.26
N ASN A 110 -9.89 13.96 -10.79
CA ASN A 110 -8.65 14.10 -10.06
C ASN A 110 -8.85 13.50 -8.68
N TYR A 111 -8.24 12.33 -8.43
CA TYR A 111 -8.35 11.66 -7.16
C TYR A 111 -7.32 12.23 -6.16
N PRO A 112 -7.72 12.50 -4.91
CA PRO A 112 -6.87 13.10 -3.88
C PRO A 112 -5.73 12.17 -3.44
N PHE A 113 -5.95 10.86 -3.53
CA PHE A 113 -5.01 9.79 -3.22
C PHE A 113 -5.49 8.47 -3.83
N THR A 114 -4.61 7.46 -3.83
CA THR A 114 -4.93 6.11 -4.32
C THR A 114 -4.92 5.11 -3.18
N ILE A 115 -5.97 4.31 -3.05
CA ILE A 115 -6.01 3.09 -2.25
C ILE A 115 -5.85 1.90 -3.20
N THR A 116 -4.97 0.97 -2.86
CA THR A 116 -4.82 -0.27 -3.59
C THR A 116 -4.87 -1.47 -2.66
N THR A 117 -5.47 -2.55 -3.18
CA THR A 117 -5.58 -3.85 -2.52
C THR A 117 -5.42 -4.96 -3.56
N ALA A 118 -5.30 -6.21 -3.11
CA ALA A 118 -5.16 -7.36 -4.00
C ALA A 118 -5.69 -8.63 -3.32
N ALA A 119 -6.13 -9.60 -4.12
CA ALA A 119 -6.52 -10.92 -3.62
C ALA A 119 -6.28 -12.02 -4.66
N SER A 120 -5.97 -13.21 -4.16
CA SER A 120 -6.11 -14.49 -4.87
C SER A 120 -7.45 -15.13 -4.56
N SER A 121 -7.79 -16.19 -5.29
CA SER A 121 -9.10 -16.86 -5.20
C SER A 121 -9.53 -17.25 -3.78
N ASN A 122 -8.61 -17.76 -2.97
CA ASN A 122 -8.87 -18.13 -1.58
C ASN A 122 -9.13 -16.95 -0.62
N HIS A 123 -8.90 -15.71 -1.04
CA HIS A 123 -9.22 -14.50 -0.26
C HIS A 123 -10.34 -13.66 -0.89
N PHE A 124 -11.04 -14.21 -1.90
CA PHE A 124 -12.05 -13.47 -2.65
C PHE A 124 -13.22 -12.98 -1.79
N CYS A 125 -13.75 -13.82 -0.89
CA CYS A 125 -14.85 -13.41 0.01
C CYS A 125 -14.47 -12.17 0.82
N VAL A 126 -13.25 -12.15 1.35
CA VAL A 126 -12.73 -11.01 2.12
C VAL A 126 -12.63 -9.76 1.26
N LEU A 127 -12.13 -9.88 0.02
CA LEU A 127 -12.10 -8.78 -0.94
C LEU A 127 -13.50 -8.26 -1.28
N HIS A 128 -14.47 -9.14 -1.53
CA HIS A 128 -15.84 -8.72 -1.84
C HIS A 128 -16.45 -7.94 -0.68
N SER A 129 -16.33 -8.47 0.54
CA SER A 129 -16.77 -7.75 1.74
C SER A 129 -16.06 -6.40 1.88
N TRP A 130 -14.75 -6.34 1.60
CA TRP A 130 -13.99 -5.10 1.63
C TRP A 130 -14.55 -4.05 0.67
N ILE A 131 -14.90 -4.45 -0.56
CA ILE A 131 -15.50 -3.56 -1.56
C ILE A 131 -16.85 -3.01 -1.06
N TYR A 132 -17.70 -3.84 -0.46
CA TYR A 132 -18.97 -3.39 0.10
C TYR A 132 -18.80 -2.44 1.29
N ASN A 133 -17.86 -2.72 2.19
CA ASN A 133 -17.56 -1.83 3.31
C ASN A 133 -16.93 -0.51 2.85
N ALA A 134 -16.07 -0.56 1.84
CA ALA A 134 -15.53 0.64 1.18
C ALA A 134 -16.68 1.47 0.61
N GLN A 135 -17.60 0.86 -0.15
CA GLN A 135 -18.74 1.56 -0.74
C GLN A 135 -19.62 2.21 0.32
N LYS A 136 -19.96 1.47 1.39
CA LYS A 136 -20.70 2.02 2.53
C LYS A 136 -20.00 3.23 3.13
N THR A 137 -18.70 3.12 3.40
CA THR A 137 -17.90 4.20 3.98
C THR A 137 -17.85 5.43 3.07
N LEU A 138 -17.73 5.24 1.76
CA LEU A 138 -17.72 6.33 0.78
C LEU A 138 -19.09 7.02 0.68
N HIS A 139 -20.20 6.28 0.77
CA HIS A 139 -21.54 6.87 0.82
C HIS A 139 -21.80 7.72 2.08
N GLU A 140 -21.11 7.42 3.18
CA GLU A 140 -21.19 8.21 4.42
C GLU A 140 -20.35 9.51 4.36
N LEU A 141 -19.57 9.72 3.29
CA LEU A 141 -18.83 10.96 3.07
C LEU A 141 -19.75 12.07 2.54
N ASN A 142 -19.61 13.25 3.14
CA ASN A 142 -20.27 14.47 2.65
C ASN A 142 -19.34 15.31 1.76
N ASP A 143 -18.09 14.88 1.58
CA ASP A 143 -17.05 15.62 0.88
C ASP A 143 -16.44 14.76 -0.23
N GLU A 144 -16.82 15.06 -1.47
CA GLU A 144 -16.36 14.35 -2.65
C GLU A 144 -14.85 14.51 -2.91
N SER A 145 -14.21 15.52 -2.31
CA SER A 145 -12.76 15.74 -2.42
C SER A 145 -11.93 14.73 -1.63
N LEU A 146 -12.58 13.89 -0.82
CA LEU A 146 -11.95 12.80 -0.06
C LEU A 146 -12.14 11.42 -0.71
N ILE A 147 -12.86 11.33 -1.83
CA ILE A 147 -13.11 10.06 -2.52
C ILE A 147 -11.84 9.61 -3.25
N PRO A 148 -11.24 8.46 -2.88
CA PRO A 148 -9.99 8.00 -3.47
C PRO A 148 -10.16 7.32 -4.82
N ARG A 149 -9.05 7.18 -5.54
CA ARG A 149 -8.93 6.14 -6.57
C ARG A 149 -8.81 4.79 -5.87
N ILE A 150 -9.61 3.80 -6.24
CA ILE A 150 -9.50 2.44 -5.70
C ILE A 150 -9.07 1.49 -6.81
N ILE A 151 -7.90 0.87 -6.67
CA ILE A 151 -7.35 -0.09 -7.64
C ILE A 151 -7.21 -1.46 -6.99
N ILE A 152 -7.86 -2.45 -7.59
CA ILE A 152 -7.86 -3.84 -7.12
C ILE A 152 -7.00 -4.67 -8.05
N TYR A 153 -6.06 -5.44 -7.48
CA TYR A 153 -5.24 -6.39 -8.22
C TYR A 153 -5.76 -7.83 -8.06
N ASP A 154 -6.00 -8.49 -9.20
CA ASP A 154 -6.23 -9.92 -9.33
C ASP A 154 -4.87 -10.66 -9.29
N LEU A 155 -4.66 -11.45 -8.24
CA LEU A 155 -3.47 -12.29 -8.03
C LEU A 155 -3.66 -13.74 -8.48
N GLY A 156 -4.78 -14.08 -9.12
CA GLY A 156 -5.16 -15.46 -9.43
C GLY A 156 -6.57 -15.80 -8.92
N LEU A 157 -7.55 -14.97 -9.26
CA LEU A 157 -8.97 -15.22 -9.03
C LEU A 157 -9.52 -16.31 -9.97
N LEU A 158 -10.69 -16.85 -9.66
CA LEU A 158 -11.45 -17.74 -10.55
C LEU A 158 -12.31 -16.93 -11.52
N ASN A 159 -12.91 -17.57 -12.53
CA ASN A 159 -13.63 -16.81 -13.56
C ASN A 159 -14.92 -16.18 -13.01
N TYR A 160 -15.73 -16.92 -12.24
CA TYR A 160 -16.92 -16.36 -11.60
C TYR A 160 -16.59 -15.21 -10.63
N GLN A 161 -15.44 -15.28 -9.95
CA GLN A 161 -14.96 -14.21 -9.06
C GLN A 161 -14.63 -12.95 -9.87
N ARG A 162 -14.02 -13.10 -11.04
CA ARG A 162 -13.83 -11.99 -11.99
C ARG A 162 -15.16 -11.46 -12.53
N SER A 163 -16.14 -12.33 -12.80
CA SER A 163 -17.49 -11.92 -13.22
C SER A 163 -18.13 -11.00 -12.17
N ILE A 164 -18.02 -11.34 -10.88
CA ILE A 164 -18.49 -10.51 -9.78
C ILE A 164 -17.74 -9.17 -9.73
N LEU A 165 -16.40 -9.16 -9.79
CA LEU A 165 -15.64 -7.90 -9.78
C LEU A 165 -15.98 -7.01 -10.98
N LYS A 166 -16.20 -7.59 -12.16
CA LYS A 166 -16.63 -6.86 -13.35
C LYS A 166 -18.02 -6.24 -13.15
N TYR A 167 -18.94 -6.96 -12.51
CA TYR A 167 -20.24 -6.42 -12.14
C TYR A 167 -20.11 -5.23 -11.16
N LEU A 168 -19.31 -5.36 -10.10
CA LEU A 168 -19.07 -4.30 -9.11
C LEU A 168 -18.34 -3.09 -9.71
N TYR A 169 -17.41 -3.32 -10.63
CA TYR A 169 -16.74 -2.28 -11.40
C TYR A 169 -17.76 -1.47 -12.22
N ASN A 170 -18.67 -2.13 -12.94
CA ASN A 170 -19.71 -1.47 -13.72
C ASN A 170 -20.69 -0.65 -12.85
N LYS A 171 -20.79 -0.98 -11.55
CA LYS A 171 -21.54 -0.19 -10.56
C LYS A 171 -20.72 0.95 -9.93
N SER A 172 -19.48 1.15 -10.38
CA SER A 172 -18.54 2.17 -9.88
C SER A 172 -18.14 1.99 -8.42
N PHE A 173 -18.08 0.76 -7.91
CA PHE A 173 -17.69 0.49 -6.51
C PHE A 173 -16.17 0.65 -6.28
N PHE A 174 -15.40 0.57 -7.35
CA PHE A 174 -13.96 0.85 -7.37
C PHE A 174 -13.57 1.40 -8.75
N THR A 175 -12.35 1.93 -8.87
CA THR A 175 -11.92 2.67 -10.07
C THR A 175 -11.29 1.78 -11.12
N GLU A 176 -10.52 0.76 -10.74
CA GLU A 176 -9.83 -0.12 -11.69
C GLU A 176 -9.68 -1.55 -11.15
N LEU A 177 -9.82 -2.54 -12.04
CA LEU A 177 -9.41 -3.92 -11.83
C LEU A 177 -8.18 -4.21 -12.70
N ARG A 178 -7.10 -4.70 -12.10
CA ARG A 178 -5.85 -5.00 -12.81
C ARG A 178 -5.43 -6.45 -12.55
N GLN A 179 -4.93 -7.13 -13.57
CA GLN A 179 -4.28 -8.43 -13.39
C GLN A 179 -2.81 -8.23 -13.01
N PHE A 180 -2.34 -8.92 -11.98
CA PHE A 180 -0.91 -8.90 -11.65
C PHE A 180 -0.12 -9.73 -12.66
N ASN A 181 0.85 -9.10 -13.33
CA ASN A 181 1.68 -9.78 -14.32
C ASN A 181 2.92 -10.40 -13.65
N TYR A 182 2.80 -11.67 -13.24
CA TYR A 182 3.89 -12.43 -12.64
C TYR A 182 5.14 -12.53 -13.52
N THR A 183 5.01 -12.52 -14.86
CA THR A 183 6.15 -12.69 -15.77
C THR A 183 7.12 -11.49 -15.76
N LYS A 184 6.75 -10.37 -15.12
CA LYS A 184 7.63 -9.21 -14.93
C LYS A 184 8.55 -9.35 -13.72
N TYR A 185 8.32 -10.36 -12.88
CA TYR A 185 8.94 -10.49 -11.56
C TYR A 185 9.64 -11.84 -11.40
N PRO A 186 10.54 -12.00 -10.41
CA PRO A 186 11.20 -13.27 -10.17
C PRO A 186 10.21 -14.41 -9.91
N ASP A 187 10.50 -15.61 -10.40
CA ASP A 187 9.60 -16.78 -10.31
C ASP A 187 9.13 -17.09 -8.88
N PHE A 188 9.97 -16.82 -7.87
CA PHE A 188 9.62 -17.04 -6.45
C PHE A 188 8.53 -16.09 -5.92
N TRP A 189 8.07 -15.14 -6.73
CA TRP A 189 6.90 -14.29 -6.43
C TRP A 189 5.58 -14.98 -6.76
N ASP A 190 5.60 -16.15 -7.42
CA ASP A 190 4.40 -16.96 -7.66
C ASP A 190 3.63 -17.16 -6.36
N ILE A 191 2.38 -16.71 -6.33
CA ILE A 191 1.54 -16.77 -5.14
C ILE A 191 1.21 -18.21 -4.72
N ASN A 192 1.32 -19.17 -5.65
CA ASN A 192 1.11 -20.57 -5.35
C ASN A 192 2.30 -21.20 -4.63
N GLU A 193 3.47 -20.53 -4.66
CA GLU A 193 4.71 -20.98 -4.03
C GLU A 193 5.05 -20.10 -2.82
N ASN A 194 4.87 -20.63 -1.61
CA ASN A 194 5.08 -19.88 -0.36
C ASN A 194 4.37 -18.51 -0.32
N ARG A 195 3.20 -18.40 -0.96
CA ARG A 195 2.43 -17.14 -1.06
C ARG A 195 3.18 -16.03 -1.79
N GLY A 196 4.14 -16.38 -2.65
CA GLY A 196 5.04 -15.46 -3.34
C GLY A 196 5.94 -14.67 -2.40
N GLU A 197 6.14 -15.16 -1.17
CA GLU A 197 6.77 -14.43 -0.06
C GLU A 197 6.14 -13.05 0.19
N TYR A 198 4.89 -12.84 -0.23
CA TYR A 198 4.23 -11.52 -0.23
C TYR A 198 4.97 -10.43 -1.03
N ALA A 199 5.95 -10.80 -1.86
CA ALA A 199 6.82 -9.88 -2.56
C ALA A 199 6.06 -9.07 -3.65
N TRP A 200 5.03 -9.69 -4.25
CA TRP A 200 4.11 -9.05 -5.20
C TRP A 200 3.52 -7.73 -4.69
N LYS A 201 3.30 -7.60 -3.38
CA LYS A 201 2.83 -6.36 -2.74
C LYS A 201 3.77 -5.19 -3.03
N THR A 202 5.07 -5.44 -2.95
CA THR A 202 6.09 -4.40 -3.16
C THR A 202 6.12 -3.94 -4.63
N GLY A 203 5.89 -4.87 -5.57
CA GLY A 203 5.77 -4.58 -6.99
C GLY A 203 4.56 -3.70 -7.27
N ILE A 204 3.38 -4.10 -6.76
CA ILE A 204 2.14 -3.34 -6.92
C ILE A 204 2.29 -1.92 -6.35
N VAL A 205 2.75 -1.78 -5.11
CA VAL A 205 2.94 -0.45 -4.50
C VAL A 205 3.91 0.40 -5.32
N THR A 206 4.98 -0.18 -5.86
CA THR A 206 5.95 0.55 -6.68
C THR A 206 5.36 0.99 -8.02
N GLU A 207 4.62 0.13 -8.71
CA GLU A 207 3.90 0.45 -9.95
C GLU A 207 2.90 1.60 -9.71
N ILE A 208 2.06 1.47 -8.68
CA ILE A 208 1.07 2.50 -8.34
C ILE A 208 1.74 3.81 -7.92
N ALA A 209 2.83 3.77 -7.15
CA ALA A 209 3.57 4.97 -6.76
C ALA A 209 4.25 5.68 -7.94
N ASN A 210 4.64 4.94 -8.98
CA ASN A 210 5.19 5.51 -10.22
C ASN A 210 4.11 6.17 -11.07
N GLU A 211 2.98 5.48 -11.24
CA GLU A 211 1.89 5.91 -12.11
C GLU A 211 1.08 7.04 -11.50
N PHE A 212 0.86 6.99 -10.18
CA PHE A 212 0.08 7.96 -9.43
C PHE A 212 0.88 8.54 -8.26
N PRO A 213 1.86 9.43 -8.53
CA PRO A 213 2.60 10.12 -7.48
C PRO A 213 1.67 10.92 -6.55
N GLY A 214 1.99 10.99 -5.26
CA GLY A 214 1.13 11.56 -4.23
C GLY A 214 0.97 10.61 -3.05
N ILE A 215 -0.23 10.55 -2.48
CA ILE A 215 -0.51 9.60 -1.38
C ILE A 215 -1.00 8.28 -1.97
N VAL A 216 -0.32 7.18 -1.59
CA VAL A 216 -0.68 5.81 -1.93
C VAL A 216 -0.85 5.01 -0.64
N ALA A 217 -2.03 4.40 -0.47
CA ALA A 217 -2.34 3.51 0.63
C ALA A 217 -2.46 2.06 0.11
N TRP A 218 -1.65 1.17 0.64
CA TRP A 218 -1.87 -0.27 0.57
C TRP A 218 -2.76 -0.70 1.74
N LEU A 219 -3.84 -1.41 1.43
CA LEU A 219 -4.66 -2.12 2.39
C LEU A 219 -4.78 -3.58 1.96
N ASP A 220 -4.41 -4.53 2.82
CA ASP A 220 -4.76 -5.94 2.58
C ASP A 220 -6.30 -6.06 2.48
N SER A 221 -6.82 -7.03 1.72
CA SER A 221 -8.26 -7.20 1.55
C SER A 221 -9.00 -7.41 2.88
N GLY A 222 -8.34 -7.92 3.91
CA GLY A 222 -8.88 -8.02 5.28
C GLY A 222 -8.76 -6.76 6.14
N SER A 223 -8.39 -5.60 5.59
CA SER A 223 -8.22 -4.32 6.30
C SER A 223 -9.25 -3.28 5.86
N ILE A 224 -10.33 -3.18 6.62
CA ILE A 224 -11.46 -2.29 6.32
C ILE A 224 -11.13 -0.88 6.83
N PHE A 225 -11.30 0.13 5.97
CA PHE A 225 -11.14 1.52 6.36
C PHE A 225 -12.49 2.16 6.74
N ARG A 226 -12.48 2.93 7.81
CA ARG A 226 -13.61 3.76 8.27
C ARG A 226 -13.46 5.20 7.78
N LYS A 227 -14.52 5.99 7.93
CA LYS A 227 -14.52 7.40 7.53
C LYS A 227 -13.37 8.20 8.15
N GLU A 228 -13.00 7.91 9.40
CA GLU A 228 -11.92 8.60 10.10
C GLU A 228 -10.55 8.40 9.44
N PHE A 229 -10.33 7.28 8.76
CA PHE A 229 -9.10 7.06 8.00
C PHE A 229 -8.98 8.09 6.88
N LEU A 230 -10.05 8.25 6.10
CA LEU A 230 -10.09 9.17 4.96
C LEU A 230 -10.01 10.63 5.39
N THR A 231 -10.79 11.02 6.41
CA THR A 231 -10.84 12.43 6.86
C THR A 231 -9.53 12.89 7.51
N ASN A 232 -8.78 11.99 8.14
CA ASN A 232 -7.54 12.33 8.85
C ASN A 232 -6.26 11.97 8.08
N LEU A 233 -6.37 11.40 6.87
CA LEU A 233 -5.24 10.84 6.12
C LEU A 233 -4.10 11.85 5.93
N TYR A 234 -4.44 13.05 5.45
CA TYR A 234 -3.47 14.11 5.19
C TYR A 234 -2.74 14.60 6.44
N GLU A 235 -3.46 14.72 7.56
CA GLU A 235 -2.84 15.12 8.82
C GLU A 235 -1.91 14.02 9.33
N ASN A 236 -2.38 12.78 9.34
CA ASN A 236 -1.61 11.62 9.80
C ASN A 236 -0.34 11.43 8.96
N ILE A 237 -0.45 11.44 7.63
CA ILE A 237 0.72 11.24 6.77
C ILE A 237 1.74 12.37 6.94
N ARG A 238 1.28 13.61 7.15
CA ARG A 238 2.16 14.77 7.43
C ARG A 238 2.89 14.62 8.77
N ILE A 239 2.16 14.28 9.85
CA ILE A 239 2.74 14.09 11.19
C ILE A 239 3.77 12.95 11.19
N HIS A 240 3.53 11.93 10.37
CA HIS A 240 4.42 10.79 10.22
C HIS A 240 5.44 10.93 9.07
N GLU A 241 5.70 12.17 8.64
CA GLU A 241 6.76 12.53 7.69
C GLU A 241 6.68 11.72 6.38
N GLY A 242 5.46 11.48 5.89
CA GLY A 242 5.22 10.77 4.64
C GLY A 242 5.08 9.25 4.76
N PHE A 243 5.26 8.63 5.94
CA PHE A 243 5.12 7.18 6.10
C PHE A 243 4.21 6.82 7.27
N LEU A 244 3.05 6.25 7.00
CA LEU A 244 2.09 5.86 8.02
C LEU A 244 1.84 4.36 8.00
N SER A 245 2.07 3.71 9.13
CA SER A 245 1.70 2.32 9.37
C SER A 245 1.45 2.12 10.86
N GLY A 246 0.44 1.31 11.19
CA GLY A 246 0.18 0.90 12.57
C GLY A 246 1.32 0.04 13.13
N LYS A 247 1.37 -0.14 14.45
CA LYS A 247 2.23 -1.15 15.07
C LYS A 247 1.63 -2.54 14.89
N SER A 248 2.48 -3.55 14.73
CA SER A 248 2.12 -4.96 14.88
C SER A 248 2.82 -5.57 16.10
N THR A 249 2.49 -6.83 16.40
CA THR A 249 3.07 -7.57 17.52
C THR A 249 4.60 -7.67 17.42
N GLY A 250 5.26 -7.56 18.57
CA GLY A 250 6.71 -7.76 18.71
C GLY A 250 7.57 -6.52 18.41
N ARG A 251 8.85 -6.79 18.18
CA ARG A 251 9.89 -5.82 17.83
C ARG A 251 10.70 -6.35 16.66
N VAL A 252 11.42 -5.45 15.98
CA VAL A 252 12.14 -5.76 14.73
C VAL A 252 13.00 -7.03 14.83
N PRO A 253 13.87 -7.20 15.86
CA PRO A 253 14.76 -8.37 15.90
C PRO A 253 14.06 -9.71 16.11
N ALA A 254 12.81 -9.72 16.58
CA ALA A 254 12.07 -10.94 16.82
C ALA A 254 11.32 -11.44 15.56
N TRP A 255 11.15 -10.59 14.55
CA TRP A 255 10.33 -10.87 13.36
C TRP A 255 11.04 -10.55 12.05
N THR A 256 12.36 -10.34 12.12
CA THR A 256 13.23 -10.12 10.97
C THR A 256 14.33 -11.17 11.03
N HIS A 257 14.44 -11.97 9.98
CA HIS A 257 15.42 -13.06 9.95
C HIS A 257 16.85 -12.51 9.96
N ALA A 258 17.80 -13.27 10.50
CA ALA A 258 19.21 -12.88 10.57
C ALA A 258 19.80 -12.60 9.17
N GLY A 259 19.38 -13.37 8.15
CA GLY A 259 19.81 -13.18 6.76
C GLY A 259 19.46 -11.79 6.21
N THR A 260 18.29 -11.24 6.53
CA THR A 260 17.92 -9.88 6.13
C THR A 260 18.85 -8.84 6.77
N PHE A 261 19.18 -8.99 8.05
CA PHE A 261 20.14 -8.10 8.72
C PHE A 261 21.53 -8.17 8.11
N GLN A 262 21.97 -9.37 7.71
CA GLN A 262 23.23 -9.59 7.00
C GLN A 262 23.22 -8.93 5.62
N TYR A 263 22.13 -9.09 4.86
CA TYR A 263 21.96 -8.47 3.55
C TYR A 263 22.13 -6.94 3.61
N PHE A 264 21.49 -6.29 4.58
CA PHE A 264 21.61 -4.84 4.80
C PHE A 264 22.88 -4.43 5.57
N ASN A 265 23.74 -5.38 5.96
CA ASN A 265 24.94 -5.16 6.76
C ASN A 265 24.69 -4.33 8.05
N VAL A 266 23.64 -4.70 8.79
CA VAL A 266 23.24 -4.02 10.03
C VAL A 266 23.08 -5.00 11.18
N LYS A 267 23.32 -4.54 12.41
CA LYS A 267 23.20 -5.39 13.61
C LYS A 267 21.78 -5.33 14.18
N PRO A 268 21.11 -6.48 14.48
CA PRO A 268 19.77 -6.50 15.06
C PRO A 268 19.65 -5.68 16.35
N ALA A 269 20.71 -5.66 17.17
CA ALA A 269 20.76 -4.92 18.43
C ALA A 269 20.47 -3.42 18.27
N ARG A 270 20.77 -2.83 17.10
CA ARG A 270 20.45 -1.43 16.78
C ARG A 270 18.94 -1.16 16.81
N PHE A 271 18.13 -2.16 16.50
CA PHE A 271 16.68 -2.03 16.33
C PHE A 271 15.87 -2.64 17.49
N ARG A 272 16.53 -3.00 18.60
CA ARG A 272 15.90 -3.66 19.76
C ARG A 272 14.72 -2.93 20.39
N ASN A 273 14.61 -1.62 20.16
CA ASN A 273 13.55 -0.77 20.71
C ASN A 273 12.49 -0.35 19.68
N TYR A 274 12.66 -0.75 18.41
CA TYR A 274 11.69 -0.47 17.36
C TYR A 274 10.58 -1.52 17.38
N ARG A 275 9.33 -1.06 17.34
CA ARG A 275 8.15 -1.91 17.14
C ARG A 275 8.08 -2.33 15.68
N ASN A 276 7.44 -3.46 15.43
CA ASN A 276 7.09 -3.82 14.07
C ASN A 276 6.01 -2.91 13.53
N CYS A 277 6.11 -2.56 12.25
CA CYS A 277 5.03 -1.92 11.51
C CYS A 277 4.02 -2.98 11.05
N ASN A 278 2.80 -2.58 10.78
CA ASN A 278 1.73 -3.42 10.28
C ASN A 278 1.81 -3.48 8.74
N GLY A 279 1.92 -4.68 8.17
CA GLY A 279 2.04 -4.89 6.73
C GLY A 279 0.71 -4.87 5.98
N ALA A 280 -0.41 -4.87 6.70
CA ALA A 280 -1.76 -4.87 6.16
C ALA A 280 -2.32 -3.45 5.95
N MET A 281 -1.73 -2.44 6.60
CA MET A 281 -2.02 -1.03 6.39
C MET A 281 -0.71 -0.24 6.27
N ILE A 282 -0.45 0.26 5.06
CA ILE A 282 0.74 1.03 4.76
C ILE A 282 0.34 2.23 3.90
N VAL A 283 0.70 3.44 4.31
CA VAL A 283 0.48 4.64 3.50
C VAL A 283 1.79 5.37 3.30
N PHE A 284 2.01 5.77 2.06
CA PHE A 284 3.16 6.53 1.61
C PHE A 284 2.70 7.87 1.02
N ASP A 285 3.35 8.96 1.42
CA ASP A 285 3.57 10.08 0.51
C ASP A 285 4.75 9.68 -0.37
N THR A 286 4.46 9.34 -1.63
CA THR A 286 5.44 8.75 -2.54
C THR A 286 6.54 9.72 -2.96
N ILE A 287 6.32 11.03 -2.80
CA ILE A 287 7.34 12.05 -3.05
C ILE A 287 8.36 12.03 -1.92
N ILE A 288 7.88 12.00 -0.67
CA ILE A 288 8.74 12.03 0.53
C ILE A 288 9.42 10.67 0.76
N THR A 289 8.72 9.58 0.50
CA THR A 289 9.14 8.22 0.86
C THR A 289 9.60 7.38 -0.31
N ARG A 290 9.89 8.01 -1.45
CA ARG A 290 10.43 7.31 -2.63
C ARG A 290 11.62 6.39 -2.31
N PRO A 291 12.64 6.81 -1.54
CA PRO A 291 13.77 5.94 -1.23
C PRO A 291 13.36 4.68 -0.45
N LEU A 292 12.36 4.78 0.44
CA LEU A 292 11.83 3.66 1.21
C LEU A 292 11.10 2.66 0.31
N ILE A 293 10.23 3.14 -0.59
CA ILE A 293 9.52 2.31 -1.56
C ILE A 293 10.52 1.58 -2.47
N ASP A 294 11.49 2.32 -3.03
CA ASP A 294 12.50 1.74 -3.93
C ASP A 294 13.38 0.70 -3.22
N ALA A 295 13.79 0.95 -1.97
CA ALA A 295 14.58 0.00 -1.20
C ALA A 295 13.78 -1.26 -0.85
N TRP A 296 12.49 -1.11 -0.54
CA TRP A 296 11.60 -2.22 -0.24
C TRP A 296 11.42 -3.12 -1.47
N TYR A 297 11.13 -2.52 -2.63
CA TYR A 297 11.02 -3.24 -3.90
C TYR A 297 12.34 -3.89 -4.33
N LYS A 298 13.47 -3.20 -4.25
CA LYS A 298 14.79 -3.76 -4.59
C LYS A 298 15.14 -4.99 -3.73
N CYS A 299 14.79 -4.96 -2.45
CA CYS A 299 14.95 -6.13 -1.59
C CYS A 299 14.04 -7.29 -2.02
N ALA A 300 12.78 -6.99 -2.35
CA ALA A 300 11.81 -7.99 -2.80
C ALA A 300 12.24 -8.73 -4.08
N LEU A 301 13.01 -8.08 -4.96
CA LEU A 301 13.59 -8.70 -6.15
C LEU A 301 14.71 -9.73 -5.85
N VAL A 302 15.22 -9.77 -4.61
CA VAL A 302 16.31 -10.67 -4.21
C VAL A 302 15.82 -11.64 -3.14
N LYS A 303 15.74 -12.93 -3.47
CA LYS A 303 15.22 -13.97 -2.56
C LYS A 303 15.90 -13.93 -1.18
N ASP A 304 17.23 -13.85 -1.17
CA ASP A 304 18.02 -13.80 0.07
C ASP A 304 17.76 -12.55 0.94
N CYS A 305 17.14 -11.51 0.39
CA CYS A 305 16.74 -10.34 1.15
C CYS A 305 15.33 -10.49 1.74
N ILE A 306 14.34 -10.79 0.89
CA ILE A 306 12.91 -10.82 1.22
C ILE A 306 12.47 -12.07 1.98
N ALA A 307 13.12 -13.19 1.71
CA ALA A 307 12.87 -14.48 2.33
C ALA A 307 14.19 -15.26 2.38
N PRO A 308 15.16 -14.84 3.22
CA PRO A 308 16.44 -15.51 3.33
C PRO A 308 16.27 -16.99 3.69
N GLU A 309 17.24 -17.83 3.33
CA GLU A 309 17.21 -19.26 3.66
C GLU A 309 16.94 -19.49 5.16
N GLY A 310 16.01 -20.41 5.47
CA GLY A 310 15.56 -20.71 6.84
C GLY A 310 14.54 -19.72 7.42
N SER A 311 14.16 -18.69 6.67
CA SER A 311 13.07 -17.80 7.08
C SER A 311 11.69 -18.45 6.89
N ASN A 312 10.79 -18.18 7.83
CA ASN A 312 9.39 -18.61 7.79
C ASN A 312 8.54 -17.69 8.68
N ARG A 313 7.22 -17.91 8.72
CA ARG A 313 6.28 -17.04 9.45
C ARG A 313 6.50 -16.98 10.97
N ASP A 314 7.27 -17.89 11.56
CA ASP A 314 7.58 -17.89 12.99
C ASP A 314 8.75 -16.98 13.34
N ASN A 315 9.64 -16.71 12.39
CA ASN A 315 10.86 -15.91 12.61
C ASN A 315 11.04 -14.72 11.64
N HIS A 316 10.17 -14.60 10.64
CA HIS A 316 10.22 -13.60 9.58
C HIS A 316 8.83 -13.28 9.04
N ARG A 317 8.54 -12.00 8.85
CA ARG A 317 7.28 -11.55 8.24
C ARG A 317 7.51 -10.96 6.86
N GLN A 318 8.33 -11.63 6.06
CA GLN A 318 8.64 -11.30 4.66
C GLN A 318 8.62 -9.79 4.36
N ASP A 319 7.74 -9.33 3.46
CA ASP A 319 7.55 -7.94 3.05
C ASP A 319 7.43 -6.97 4.24
N GLN A 320 6.63 -7.31 5.25
CA GLN A 320 6.45 -6.51 6.46
C GLN A 320 7.75 -6.35 7.26
N ALA A 321 8.56 -7.40 7.37
CA ALA A 321 9.82 -7.36 8.10
C ALA A 321 10.82 -6.43 7.41
N ILE A 322 10.88 -6.48 6.08
CA ILE A 322 11.73 -5.60 5.28
C ILE A 322 11.29 -4.15 5.43
N LEU A 323 10.00 -3.86 5.22
CA LEU A 323 9.45 -2.52 5.36
C LEU A 323 9.73 -1.92 6.74
N THR A 324 9.52 -2.73 7.79
CA THR A 324 9.78 -2.33 9.17
C THR A 324 11.25 -2.00 9.39
N LEU A 325 12.17 -2.85 8.92
CA LEU A 325 13.61 -2.64 9.08
C LEU A 325 14.06 -1.36 8.36
N LEU A 326 13.63 -1.16 7.11
CA LEU A 326 13.95 0.03 6.32
C LEU A 326 13.39 1.30 6.96
N ALA A 327 12.13 1.30 7.39
CA ALA A 327 11.53 2.41 8.12
C ALA A 327 12.32 2.73 9.41
N ALA A 328 12.75 1.71 10.16
CA ALA A 328 13.56 1.89 11.36
C ALA A 328 14.98 2.42 11.06
N MET A 329 15.56 2.06 9.91
CA MET A 329 16.83 2.62 9.44
C MET A 329 16.73 4.13 9.15
N GLU A 330 15.57 4.58 8.66
CA GLU A 330 15.20 5.99 8.47
C GLU A 330 14.64 6.66 9.75
N LEU A 331 14.72 6.00 10.92
CA LEU A 331 14.23 6.49 12.21
C LEU A 331 12.70 6.71 12.29
N ARG A 332 11.94 6.20 11.32
CA ARG A 332 10.47 6.21 11.30
C ARG A 332 9.93 5.21 12.31
N LYS A 333 8.78 5.50 12.91
CA LYS A 333 8.20 4.70 14.01
C LYS A 333 6.72 4.41 13.78
N CYS A 334 6.37 3.14 13.95
CA CYS A 334 5.00 2.65 14.00
C CYS A 334 4.59 2.47 15.47
N LYS A 335 3.70 3.34 15.98
CA LYS A 335 3.38 3.44 17.41
C LYS A 335 1.94 3.09 17.73
N GLU A 336 1.00 3.68 17.01
CA GLU A 336 -0.42 3.45 17.24
C GLU A 336 -0.88 2.19 16.54
N LYS A 337 -1.96 1.58 17.03
CA LYS A 337 -2.53 0.42 16.33
C LYS A 337 -3.32 0.89 15.09
N PRO A 338 -3.56 0.04 14.08
CA PRO A 338 -4.34 0.42 12.89
C PRO A 338 -5.69 1.08 13.21
N GLU A 339 -6.38 0.64 14.28
CA GLU A 339 -7.71 1.12 14.65
C GLU A 339 -7.69 2.60 15.07
N PHE A 340 -6.56 3.08 15.59
CA PHE A 340 -6.36 4.51 15.89
C PHE A 340 -6.43 5.35 14.61
N TYR A 341 -5.97 4.81 13.48
CA TYR A 341 -6.03 5.45 12.18
C TYR A 341 -7.33 5.15 11.43
N GLY A 342 -8.33 4.54 12.08
CA GLY A 342 -9.60 4.19 11.45
C GLY A 342 -9.53 2.95 10.55
N ILE A 343 -8.58 2.05 10.79
CA ILE A 343 -8.47 0.78 10.05
C ILE A 343 -8.76 -0.40 10.99
N ASP A 344 -9.72 -1.22 10.62
CA ASP A 344 -10.03 -2.46 11.31
C ASP A 344 -9.38 -3.62 10.52
N SER A 345 -8.30 -4.19 11.07
CA SER A 345 -7.55 -5.29 10.45
C SER A 345 -8.13 -6.67 10.79
N HIS A 346 -7.74 -7.70 10.02
CA HIS A 346 -8.10 -9.11 10.25
C HIS A 346 -9.61 -9.38 10.23
N GLN A 347 -10.32 -8.74 9.30
CA GLN A 347 -11.77 -8.92 9.11
C GLN A 347 -12.11 -10.15 8.26
N ASP A 348 -11.24 -11.16 8.29
CA ASP A 348 -11.26 -12.31 7.38
C ASP A 348 -12.47 -13.25 7.66
N HIS A 349 -12.91 -13.33 8.91
CA HIS A 349 -13.93 -14.29 9.36
C HIS A 349 -15.38 -13.82 9.21
N HIS A 350 -15.62 -12.55 8.85
CA HIS A 350 -16.96 -11.95 8.82
C HIS A 350 -17.47 -11.69 7.40
N CYS A 351 -16.71 -12.08 6.38
CA CYS A 351 -17.00 -11.70 5.01
C CYS A 351 -18.36 -12.24 4.52
N LYS A 352 -18.73 -13.48 4.87
CA LYS A 352 -20.03 -14.07 4.47
C LYS A 352 -21.21 -13.26 5.00
N ASP A 353 -21.21 -12.98 6.29
CA ASP A 353 -22.28 -12.26 6.96
C ASP A 353 -22.40 -10.84 6.41
N GLN A 354 -21.26 -10.17 6.20
CA GLN A 354 -21.20 -8.81 5.67
C GLN A 354 -21.73 -8.72 4.23
N ILE A 355 -21.40 -9.68 3.37
CA ILE A 355 -21.92 -9.75 2.00
C ILE A 355 -23.43 -9.99 2.02
N SER A 356 -23.87 -11.00 2.80
CA SER A 356 -25.30 -11.32 2.91
C SER A 356 -26.13 -10.15 3.43
N ASP A 357 -25.64 -9.43 4.43
CA ASP A 357 -26.34 -8.25 4.96
C ASP A 357 -26.41 -7.12 3.96
N PHE A 358 -25.33 -6.88 3.21
CA PHE A 358 -25.32 -5.85 2.17
C PHE A 358 -26.31 -6.15 1.06
N GLU A 359 -26.29 -7.38 0.50
CA GLU A 359 -27.17 -7.80 -0.59
C GLU A 359 -28.64 -7.87 -0.17
N ARG A 360 -28.93 -8.24 1.09
CA ARG A 360 -30.30 -8.24 1.64
C ARG A 360 -30.89 -6.83 1.70
N ILE A 361 -30.07 -5.82 1.99
CA ILE A 361 -30.50 -4.41 2.07
C ILE A 361 -30.56 -3.78 0.68
N HIS A 362 -29.62 -4.13 -0.21
CA HIS A 362 -29.48 -3.57 -1.55
C HIS A 362 -29.78 -4.64 -2.60
N THR A 363 -31.03 -5.07 -2.67
CA THR A 363 -31.45 -6.18 -3.55
C THR A 363 -31.24 -5.87 -5.03
N ASP A 364 -31.21 -4.59 -5.42
CA ASP A 364 -30.89 -4.11 -6.77
C ASP A 364 -29.39 -4.16 -7.11
N LEU A 365 -28.55 -4.43 -6.11
CA LEU A 365 -27.10 -4.54 -6.22
C LEU A 365 -26.59 -5.98 -6.04
N ARG A 366 -27.50 -6.96 -5.95
CA ARG A 366 -27.13 -8.38 -5.96
C ARG A 366 -26.60 -8.79 -7.33
N TRP A 367 -25.48 -9.51 -7.35
CA TRP A 367 -24.99 -10.14 -8.57
C TRP A 367 -25.74 -11.45 -8.82
N GLU A 368 -26.13 -11.69 -10.06
CA GLU A 368 -26.81 -12.91 -10.48
C GLU A 368 -25.84 -13.76 -11.33
N PRO A 369 -25.47 -14.98 -10.89
CA PRO A 369 -24.56 -15.85 -11.63
C PRO A 369 -25.20 -16.37 -12.91
N THR A 370 -24.39 -16.57 -13.95
CA THR A 370 -24.77 -17.35 -15.13
C THR A 370 -24.72 -18.86 -14.84
N ASP A 371 -25.25 -19.68 -15.74
CA ASP A 371 -25.15 -21.14 -15.61
C ASP A 371 -23.67 -21.61 -15.58
N GLU A 372 -22.80 -20.97 -16.38
CA GLU A 372 -21.35 -21.24 -16.39
C GLU A 372 -20.70 -20.87 -15.04
N ASP A 373 -21.07 -19.72 -14.47
CA ASP A 373 -20.59 -19.32 -13.14
C ASP A 373 -21.05 -20.32 -12.06
N LEU A 374 -22.32 -20.77 -12.12
CA LEU A 374 -22.87 -21.74 -11.16
C LEU A 374 -22.14 -23.09 -11.23
N ASP A 375 -21.78 -23.54 -12.42
CA ASP A 375 -21.04 -24.78 -12.62
C ASP A 375 -19.61 -24.68 -12.08
N GLU A 376 -18.89 -23.57 -12.34
CA GLU A 376 -17.56 -23.34 -11.76
C GLU A 376 -17.60 -23.21 -10.23
N ILE A 377 -18.61 -22.53 -9.68
CA ILE A 377 -18.82 -22.43 -8.22
C ILE A 377 -19.03 -23.82 -7.62
N GLU A 378 -19.87 -24.66 -8.24
CA GLU A 378 -20.14 -26.00 -7.75
C GLU A 378 -18.87 -26.87 -7.80
N GLU A 379 -18.12 -26.84 -8.91
CA GLU A 379 -16.83 -27.53 -9.02
C GLU A 379 -15.83 -27.04 -7.95
N HIS A 380 -15.71 -25.73 -7.76
CA HIS A 380 -14.81 -25.16 -6.78
C HIS A 380 -15.17 -25.57 -5.35
N VAL A 381 -16.45 -25.52 -4.99
CA VAL A 381 -16.96 -25.93 -3.68
C VAL A 381 -16.73 -27.43 -3.46
N LEU A 382 -17.00 -28.27 -4.47
CA LEU A 382 -16.75 -29.71 -4.43
C LEU A 382 -15.25 -30.02 -4.22
N ALA A 383 -14.38 -29.35 -4.97
CA ALA A 383 -12.93 -29.52 -4.88
C ALA A 383 -12.36 -29.14 -3.51
N ASN A 384 -13.06 -28.28 -2.76
CA ASN A 384 -12.59 -27.73 -1.48
C ASN A 384 -13.48 -28.12 -0.28
N GLN A 385 -14.30 -29.16 -0.42
CA GLN A 385 -15.10 -29.68 0.70
C GLN A 385 -14.22 -30.04 1.90
N GLY A 386 -14.50 -29.43 3.05
CA GLY A 386 -13.74 -29.63 4.30
C GLY A 386 -12.58 -28.65 4.50
N SER A 387 -12.35 -27.71 3.58
CA SER A 387 -11.46 -26.57 3.82
C SER A 387 -12.18 -25.50 4.63
N ASP A 388 -11.69 -25.23 5.84
CA ASP A 388 -12.13 -24.09 6.67
C ASP A 388 -11.78 -22.72 6.03
N GLU A 389 -11.00 -22.72 4.94
CA GLU A 389 -10.44 -21.51 4.32
C GLU A 389 -11.27 -20.96 3.15
N ILE A 390 -12.32 -21.66 2.67
CA ILE A 390 -13.11 -21.21 1.51
C ILE A 390 -14.50 -20.76 1.92
N TYR A 391 -14.72 -19.46 1.78
CA TYR A 391 -15.96 -18.81 2.12
C TYR A 391 -16.76 -18.41 0.88
N ASP A 392 -17.23 -19.37 0.09
CA ASP A 392 -18.13 -19.01 -1.01
C ASP A 392 -19.58 -18.86 -0.49
N VAL A 393 -20.21 -17.73 -0.80
CA VAL A 393 -21.60 -17.43 -0.39
C VAL A 393 -22.61 -17.75 -1.49
N TRP A 394 -22.18 -18.08 -2.71
CA TRP A 394 -23.07 -18.28 -3.87
C TRP A 394 -23.24 -19.75 -4.27
N THR A 395 -23.17 -20.67 -3.31
CA THR A 395 -23.51 -22.08 -3.54
C THR A 395 -24.99 -22.25 -3.94
N LYS A 396 -25.33 -23.24 -4.78
CA LYS A 396 -26.75 -23.54 -5.13
C LYS A 396 -27.67 -23.68 -3.91
N TYR A 397 -27.14 -24.14 -2.78
CA TYR A 397 -27.88 -24.25 -1.52
C TYR A 397 -28.21 -22.89 -0.88
N SER A 398 -27.33 -21.89 -0.98
CA SER A 398 -27.56 -20.54 -0.43
C SER A 398 -28.41 -19.64 -1.34
N LEU A 399 -28.51 -19.97 -2.64
CA LEU A 399 -29.38 -19.25 -3.58
C LEU A 399 -30.85 -19.73 -3.55
N SER A 400 -31.12 -20.87 -2.91
CA SER A 400 -32.44 -21.52 -2.85
C SER A 400 -33.29 -21.19 -1.61
N THR A 401 -32.75 -20.38 -0.70
CA THR A 401 -33.39 -19.86 0.52
C THR A 401 -33.58 -18.36 0.43
#